data_AF-A0A0F9K3E8-F1
#
_entry.id   AF-A0A0F9K3E8-F1
#
_cell.length_a   1.000
_cell.length_b   1.000
_cell.length_c   1.000
_cell.angle_alpha   90.00
_cell.angle_beta   90.00
_cell.angle_gamma   90.00
#
_symmetry.space_group_name_H-M   'P 1'
#
loop_
_entity.id
_entity.type
_entity.pdbx_description
1 polymer ?
#
loop_
_entity_poly.entity_id
_entity_poly.type
_entity_poly.pdbx_seq_one_letter_code
_entity_poly.pdbx_strand_id
1 'polypeptide(L)'
;TADKAYHVPGAQRRIAGRFRKSKLLNEKLIEYAEKHGYVETMPDKTVDPKRGYPLLCTRTNYGRILPTVPLNYWSQGTACWWMMKAMIRCQVYLNELNAKPKSRGYHMVMQIHDELVFDFPAEQGRCVMSRYAKPRVPGSLPKIRKIQKLMEQGGDDIGIPTPVSIEYHPKNWSEGVSV
;
A
#
# COMPACT_ATOMS: atom_id res chain seq x y z
N THR A 1 6.08 0.91 -28.00
CA THR A 1 6.87 -0.27 -27.58
C THR A 1 8.08 0.23 -26.80
N ALA A 2 8.67 -0.59 -25.93
CA ALA A 2 9.86 -0.23 -25.18
C ALA A 2 11.04 0.16 -26.10
N ASP A 3 11.11 -0.42 -27.30
CA ASP A 3 12.09 -0.03 -28.32
C ASP A 3 11.98 1.47 -28.68
N LYS A 4 10.75 1.96 -28.86
CA LYS A 4 10.48 3.37 -29.16
C LYS A 4 10.65 4.29 -27.95
N ALA A 5 10.34 3.81 -26.75
CA ALA A 5 10.42 4.61 -25.53
C ALA A 5 11.86 4.80 -25.03
N TYR A 6 12.70 3.76 -25.16
CA TYR A 6 14.10 3.80 -24.73
C TYR A 6 15.06 4.12 -25.88
N HIS A 7 14.56 4.21 -27.12
CA HIS A 7 15.39 4.34 -28.33
C HIS A 7 16.45 3.23 -28.48
N VAL A 8 16.18 2.04 -27.91
CA VAL A 8 17.08 0.87 -27.97
C VAL A 8 16.42 -0.26 -28.76
N PRO A 9 16.93 -0.63 -29.94
CA PRO A 9 16.42 -1.75 -30.72
C PRO A 9 16.42 -3.06 -29.92
N GLY A 10 15.27 -3.74 -29.87
CA GLY A 10 15.10 -5.02 -29.18
C GLY A 10 14.93 -4.94 -27.65
N ALA A 11 14.85 -3.74 -27.06
CA ALA A 11 14.54 -3.54 -25.66
C ALA A 11 13.23 -4.23 -25.24
N GLN A 12 12.18 -4.16 -26.06
CA GLN A 12 10.90 -4.83 -25.80
C GLN A 12 11.09 -6.34 -25.67
N ARG A 13 11.89 -6.95 -26.55
CA ARG A 13 12.15 -8.39 -26.52
C ARG A 13 12.94 -8.78 -25.26
N ARG A 14 13.95 -7.99 -24.89
CA ARG A 14 14.77 -8.21 -23.68
C ARG A 14 13.93 -8.09 -22.41
N ILE A 15 13.09 -7.06 -22.30
CA ILE A 15 12.17 -6.84 -21.16
C ILE A 15 11.14 -7.97 -21.08
N ALA A 16 10.50 -8.32 -22.20
CA ALA A 16 9.52 -9.41 -22.23
C ALA A 16 10.14 -10.76 -21.87
N GLY A 17 11.39 -11.02 -22.28
CA GLY A 17 12.14 -12.22 -21.90
C GLY A 17 12.42 -12.26 -20.40
N ARG A 18 12.81 -11.12 -19.81
CA ARG A 18 13.09 -11.01 -18.37
C ARG A 18 11.83 -11.11 -17.50
N PHE A 19 10.73 -10.48 -17.91
CA PHE A 19 9.47 -10.39 -17.14
C PHE A 19 8.36 -11.26 -17.74
N ARG A 20 8.70 -12.50 -18.10
CA ARG A 20 7.77 -13.43 -18.76
C ARG A 20 6.48 -13.65 -17.98
N LYS A 21 6.55 -13.81 -16.65
CA LYS A 21 5.37 -14.02 -15.80
C LYS A 21 4.43 -12.81 -15.79
N SER A 22 4.98 -11.59 -15.68
CA SER A 22 4.20 -10.36 -15.72
C SER A 22 3.52 -10.16 -17.07
N LYS A 23 4.21 -10.50 -18.17
CA LYS A 23 3.62 -10.48 -19.51
C LYS A 23 2.42 -11.45 -19.62
N LEU A 24 2.60 -12.70 -19.20
CA LEU A 24 1.53 -13.71 -19.23
C LEU A 24 0.32 -13.30 -18.36
N LEU A 25 0.58 -12.71 -17.18
CA LEU A 25 -0.49 -12.17 -16.34
C LEU A 25 -1.24 -11.04 -17.04
N ASN A 26 -0.53 -10.10 -17.68
CA ASN A 26 -1.14 -9.00 -18.42
C ASN A 26 -2.04 -9.52 -19.55
N GLU A 27 -1.54 -10.47 -20.34
CA GLU A 27 -2.31 -11.09 -21.44
C GLU A 27 -3.58 -11.75 -20.91
N LYS A 28 -3.48 -12.54 -19.83
CA LYS A 28 -4.64 -13.17 -19.18
C LYS A 28 -5.68 -12.15 -18.69
N LEU A 29 -5.24 -11.05 -18.09
CA LEU A 29 -6.14 -10.02 -17.59
C LEU A 29 -6.83 -9.25 -18.73
N ILE A 30 -6.12 -9.00 -19.83
CA ILE A 30 -6.71 -8.39 -21.03
C ILE A 30 -7.78 -9.32 -21.62
N GLU A 31 -7.48 -10.61 -21.78
CA GLU A 31 -8.45 -11.59 -22.30
C GLU A 31 -9.69 -11.71 -21.41
N TYR A 32 -9.49 -11.77 -20.09
CA TYR A 32 -10.57 -11.79 -19.13
C TYR A 32 -11.44 -10.53 -19.24
N ALA A 33 -10.81 -9.34 -19.28
CA ALA A 33 -11.53 -8.08 -19.40
C ALA A 33 -12.27 -7.98 -20.74
N GLU A 34 -11.67 -8.41 -21.85
CA GLU A 34 -12.32 -8.41 -23.16
C GLU A 34 -13.53 -9.34 -23.22
N LYS A 35 -13.54 -10.41 -22.43
CA LYS A 35 -14.68 -11.32 -22.33
C LYS A 35 -15.77 -10.80 -21.39
N HIS A 36 -15.39 -10.22 -20.25
CA HIS A 36 -16.31 -9.95 -19.15
C HIS A 36 -16.65 -8.47 -18.94
N GLY A 37 -15.86 -7.55 -19.51
CA GLY A 37 -16.00 -6.10 -19.34
C GLY A 37 -15.38 -5.54 -18.05
N TYR A 38 -14.76 -6.38 -17.22
CA TYR A 38 -14.13 -5.98 -15.96
C TYR A 38 -12.94 -6.89 -15.63
N VAL A 39 -12.12 -6.46 -14.67
CA VAL A 39 -11.16 -7.32 -13.96
C VAL A 39 -11.50 -7.34 -12.48
N GLU A 40 -11.00 -8.33 -11.75
CA GLU A 40 -11.10 -8.35 -10.28
C GLU A 40 -9.74 -8.00 -9.68
N THR A 41 -9.72 -7.40 -8.50
CA THR A 41 -8.48 -7.29 -7.70
C THR A 41 -7.95 -8.68 -7.31
N MET A 42 -6.82 -8.74 -6.61
CA MET A 42 -6.51 -9.94 -5.83
C MET A 42 -7.64 -10.22 -4.81
N PRO A 43 -7.95 -11.50 -4.53
CA PRO A 43 -8.94 -11.86 -3.52
C PRO A 43 -8.57 -11.30 -2.14
N ASP A 44 -9.54 -10.71 -1.45
CA ASP A 44 -9.47 -10.50 0.00
C ASP A 44 -9.93 -11.79 0.67
N LYS A 45 -8.99 -12.57 1.23
CA LYS A 45 -9.27 -13.87 1.85
C LYS A 45 -10.21 -13.81 3.04
N THR A 46 -10.39 -12.63 3.63
CA THR A 46 -11.32 -12.44 4.76
C THR A 46 -12.76 -12.19 4.32
N VAL A 47 -12.98 -11.91 3.02
CA VAL A 47 -14.31 -11.69 2.43
C VAL A 47 -14.68 -12.82 1.49
N ASP A 48 -13.87 -13.05 0.46
CA ASP A 48 -13.99 -14.19 -0.45
C ASP A 48 -12.58 -14.64 -0.89
N PRO A 49 -12.12 -15.85 -0.52
CA PRO A 49 -10.79 -16.32 -0.87
C PRO A 49 -10.62 -16.65 -2.36
N LYS A 50 -11.69 -16.65 -3.15
CA LYS A 50 -11.69 -17.03 -4.57
C LYS A 50 -11.95 -15.86 -5.51
N ARG A 51 -12.56 -14.77 -5.04
CA ARG A 51 -12.99 -13.63 -5.88
C ARG A 51 -12.43 -12.33 -5.34
N GLY A 52 -12.01 -11.45 -6.25
CA GLY A 52 -11.61 -10.09 -5.92
C GLY A 52 -12.76 -9.10 -6.08
N TYR A 53 -12.49 -7.83 -5.80
CA TYR A 53 -13.43 -6.76 -6.07
C TYR A 53 -13.46 -6.42 -7.57
N PRO A 54 -14.64 -6.39 -8.22
CA PRO A 54 -14.71 -6.11 -9.65
C PRO A 54 -14.45 -4.64 -9.97
N LEU A 55 -13.68 -4.38 -11.01
CA LEU A 55 -13.31 -3.07 -11.54
C LEU A 55 -13.63 -3.01 -13.03
N LEU A 56 -14.60 -2.18 -13.37
CA LEU A 56 -15.10 -2.03 -14.75
C LEU A 56 -14.00 -1.55 -15.69
N CYS A 57 -13.79 -2.23 -16.81
CA CYS A 57 -12.86 -1.82 -17.84
C CYS A 57 -13.64 -1.25 -19.04
N THR A 58 -13.66 0.07 -19.16
CA THR A 58 -14.38 0.75 -20.24
C THR A 58 -13.83 0.38 -21.61
N ARG A 59 -14.74 0.05 -22.52
CA ARG A 59 -14.40 -0.17 -23.94
C ARG A 59 -14.22 1.17 -24.65
N THR A 60 -13.22 1.21 -25.52
CA THR A 60 -13.02 2.28 -26.49
C THR A 60 -14.17 2.32 -27.51
N ASN A 61 -14.23 3.39 -28.30
CA ASN A 61 -15.22 3.55 -29.38
C ASN A 61 -15.16 2.42 -30.43
N TYR A 62 -14.03 1.72 -30.54
CA TYR A 62 -13.85 0.55 -31.42
C TYR A 62 -14.21 -0.78 -30.74
N GLY A 63 -14.86 -0.74 -29.57
CA GLY A 63 -15.33 -1.90 -28.83
C GLY A 63 -14.25 -2.69 -28.07
N ARG A 64 -12.98 -2.25 -28.09
CA ARG A 64 -11.86 -2.94 -27.41
C ARG A 64 -11.48 -2.28 -26.09
N ILE A 65 -10.95 -3.07 -25.15
CA ILE A 65 -10.39 -2.55 -23.90
C ILE A 65 -8.94 -2.15 -24.13
N LEU A 66 -8.54 -1.01 -23.56
CA LEU A 66 -7.16 -0.55 -23.64
C LEU A 66 -6.23 -1.55 -22.92
N PRO A 67 -5.20 -2.09 -23.59
CA PRO A 67 -4.32 -3.12 -23.00
C PRO A 67 -3.58 -2.69 -21.72
N THR A 68 -3.50 -1.39 -21.45
CA THR A 68 -2.85 -0.81 -20.25
C THR A 68 -3.77 -0.75 -19.04
N VAL A 69 -5.09 -0.91 -19.20
CA VAL A 69 -6.08 -0.75 -18.12
C VAL A 69 -6.20 -1.98 -17.22
N PRO A 70 -6.37 -3.22 -17.74
CA PRO A 70 -6.67 -4.40 -16.92
C PRO A 70 -5.64 -4.68 -15.82
N LEU A 71 -4.35 -4.77 -16.16
CA LEU A 71 -3.30 -5.01 -15.18
C LEU A 71 -3.17 -3.85 -14.18
N ASN A 72 -3.37 -2.61 -14.65
CA ASN A 72 -3.33 -1.44 -13.79
C ASN A 72 -4.43 -1.48 -12.73
N TYR A 73 -5.66 -1.79 -13.12
CA TYR A 73 -6.80 -1.87 -12.21
C TYR A 73 -6.65 -3.05 -11.26
N TRP A 74 -6.22 -4.20 -11.75
CA TRP A 74 -5.91 -5.36 -10.92
C TRP A 74 -4.90 -5.00 -9.82
N SER A 75 -3.79 -4.35 -10.16
CA SER A 75 -2.72 -4.02 -9.22
C SER A 75 -3.09 -2.86 -8.28
N GLN A 76 -3.50 -1.72 -8.83
CA GLN A 76 -3.80 -0.52 -8.04
C GLN A 76 -5.07 -0.68 -7.21
N GLY A 77 -6.08 -1.37 -7.75
CA GLY A 77 -7.29 -1.71 -7.01
C GLY A 77 -6.98 -2.62 -5.82
N THR A 78 -6.04 -3.56 -5.99
CA THR A 78 -5.55 -4.39 -4.88
C THR A 78 -4.89 -3.55 -3.80
N ALA A 79 -3.98 -2.65 -4.18
CA ALA A 79 -3.32 -1.75 -3.23
C ALA A 79 -4.34 -0.84 -2.51
N CYS A 80 -5.35 -0.35 -3.22
CA CYS A 80 -6.38 0.52 -2.67
C CYS A 80 -7.21 -0.17 -1.57
N TRP A 81 -7.76 -1.36 -1.83
CA TRP A 81 -8.55 -2.05 -0.79
C TRP A 81 -7.68 -2.49 0.38
N TRP A 82 -6.44 -2.91 0.12
CA TRP A 82 -5.48 -3.25 1.17
C TRP A 82 -5.26 -2.05 2.09
N MET A 83 -5.05 -0.86 1.51
CA MET A 83 -4.84 0.37 2.25
C MET A 83 -6.08 0.77 3.05
N MET A 84 -7.28 0.61 2.49
CA MET A 84 -8.53 0.86 3.23
C MET A 84 -8.63 -0.01 4.49
N LYS A 85 -8.25 -1.29 4.43
CA LYS A 85 -8.23 -2.15 5.64
C LYS A 85 -7.17 -1.72 6.64
N ALA A 86 -5.97 -1.37 6.17
CA ALA A 86 -4.92 -0.82 7.02
C ALA A 86 -5.41 0.44 7.75
N MET A 87 -6.10 1.34 7.05
CA MET A 87 -6.71 2.53 7.64
C MET A 87 -7.72 2.18 8.73
N ILE A 88 -8.64 1.25 8.47
CA ILE A 88 -9.66 0.83 9.45
C ILE A 88 -9.00 0.26 10.71
N ARG A 89 -8.04 -0.67 10.55
CA ARG A 89 -7.31 -1.29 11.68
C ARG A 89 -6.58 -0.24 12.52
N CYS A 90 -5.87 0.68 11.86
CA CYS A 90 -5.16 1.75 12.53
C CYS A 90 -6.14 2.70 13.23
N GLN A 91 -7.24 3.09 12.58
CA GLN A 91 -8.22 4.01 13.16
C GLN A 91 -8.89 3.42 14.41
N VAL A 92 -9.22 2.12 14.42
CA VAL A 92 -9.73 1.44 15.62
C VAL A 92 -8.74 1.57 16.77
N TYR A 93 -7.46 1.30 16.52
CA TYR A 93 -6.42 1.44 17.54
C TYR A 93 -6.22 2.90 18.00
N LEU A 94 -6.28 3.88 17.09
CA LEU A 94 -6.22 5.30 17.46
C LEU A 94 -7.41 5.71 18.33
N ASN A 95 -8.61 5.20 18.04
CA ASN A 95 -9.79 5.42 18.86
C ASN A 95 -9.60 4.87 20.28
N GLU A 96 -9.04 3.66 20.43
CA GLU A 96 -8.69 3.08 21.73
C GLU A 96 -7.67 3.92 22.50
N LEU A 97 -6.68 4.49 21.81
CA LEU A 97 -5.70 5.39 22.41
C LEU A 97 -6.37 6.68 22.91
N ASN A 98 -7.25 7.27 22.11
CA ASN A 98 -7.93 8.54 22.41
C ASN A 98 -9.06 8.43 23.46
N ALA A 99 -9.62 7.23 23.66
CA ALA A 99 -10.65 6.98 24.66
C ALA A 99 -10.09 7.04 26.11
N LYS A 100 -8.77 7.00 26.29
CA LYS A 100 -8.15 6.97 27.61
C LYS A 100 -8.10 8.38 28.22
N PRO A 101 -8.45 8.56 29.52
CA PRO A 101 -8.59 9.88 30.16
C PRO A 101 -7.35 10.81 30.13
N LYS A 102 -6.16 10.29 29.78
CA LYS A 102 -4.88 11.02 29.72
C LYS A 102 -4.12 10.83 28.41
N SER A 103 -4.77 10.29 27.39
CA SER A 103 -4.18 9.99 26.09
C SER A 103 -5.17 10.44 25.03
N ARG A 104 -4.87 11.56 24.38
CA ARG A 104 -5.67 12.19 23.33
C ARG A 104 -4.73 12.81 22.30
N GLY A 105 -5.23 13.07 21.10
CA GLY A 105 -4.47 13.73 20.04
C GLY A 105 -3.73 12.78 19.11
N TYR A 106 -4.10 11.50 19.06
CA TYR A 106 -3.54 10.55 18.10
C TYR A 106 -4.42 10.50 16.86
N HIS A 107 -3.91 10.96 15.72
CA HIS A 107 -4.68 11.11 14.50
C HIS A 107 -3.99 10.49 13.30
N MET A 108 -4.79 9.90 12.41
CA MET A 108 -4.40 9.68 11.03
C MET A 108 -4.77 10.94 10.26
N VAL A 109 -3.79 11.56 9.60
CA VAL A 109 -3.95 12.87 8.97
C VAL A 109 -4.17 12.75 7.48
N MET A 110 -3.44 11.84 6.84
CA MET A 110 -3.46 11.71 5.39
C MET A 110 -3.11 10.29 4.95
N GLN A 111 -3.63 9.92 3.78
CA GLN A 111 -3.20 8.75 3.03
C GLN A 111 -2.66 9.22 1.68
N ILE A 112 -1.47 8.74 1.31
CA ILE A 112 -0.81 9.05 0.04
C ILE A 112 -0.49 7.72 -0.62
N HIS A 113 -1.42 7.19 -1.40
CA HIS A 113 -1.28 5.88 -2.03
C HIS A 113 -0.91 4.76 -1.03
N ASP A 114 0.37 4.41 -0.94
CA ASP A 114 0.95 3.39 -0.07
C ASP A 114 1.44 3.89 1.29
N GLU A 115 1.34 5.20 1.57
CA GLU A 115 1.75 5.82 2.84
C GLU A 115 0.54 6.27 3.69
N LEU A 116 0.61 6.04 5.00
CA LEU A 116 -0.29 6.62 6.00
C LEU A 116 0.48 7.56 6.91
N VAL A 117 0.03 8.81 6.96
CA VAL A 117 0.62 9.86 7.79
C VAL A 117 -0.16 9.99 9.09
N PHE A 118 0.57 9.93 10.20
CA PHE A 118 0.00 10.01 11.53
C PHE A 118 0.57 11.20 12.30
N ASP A 119 -0.30 11.93 13.00
CA ASP A 119 0.09 12.98 13.94
C ASP A 119 -0.15 12.49 15.37
N PHE A 120 0.94 12.49 16.13
CA PHE A 120 1.01 11.94 17.48
C PHE A 120 1.43 13.06 18.44
N PRO A 121 0.84 13.14 19.64
CA PRO A 121 1.25 14.13 20.62
C PRO A 121 2.74 13.97 20.95
N ALA A 122 3.45 15.09 21.03
CA ALA A 122 4.82 15.09 21.53
C ALA A 122 4.81 14.60 23.00
N GLU A 123 5.39 13.42 23.25
CA GLU A 123 5.51 12.94 24.62
C GLU A 123 6.59 13.74 25.36
N GLN A 124 6.15 14.65 26.23
CA GLN A 124 7.04 15.38 27.13
C GLN A 124 7.79 14.39 28.04
N GLY A 125 9.13 14.40 27.99
CA GLY A 125 9.97 13.83 29.03
C GLY A 125 10.33 12.34 28.96
N ARG A 126 9.94 11.59 27.91
CA ARG A 126 10.38 10.18 27.72
C ARG A 126 11.15 9.98 26.42
N CYS A 127 12.17 10.81 26.20
CA CYS A 127 13.29 10.35 25.38
C CYS A 127 14.04 9.32 26.22
N VAL A 128 13.96 8.03 25.86
CA VAL A 128 14.80 7.02 26.50
C VAL A 128 16.23 7.36 26.12
N MET A 129 17.02 7.85 27.07
CA MET A 129 18.46 8.04 26.88
C MET A 129 19.07 6.67 26.59
N SER A 130 19.40 6.42 25.32
CA SER A 130 20.42 5.42 25.00
C SER A 130 21.72 5.89 25.66
N ARG A 131 22.35 5.06 26.50
CA ARG A 131 23.66 5.35 27.13
C ARG A 131 24.78 5.65 26.13
N TYR A 132 24.52 5.45 24.83
CA TYR A 132 25.40 5.76 23.73
C TYR A 132 24.70 6.74 22.79
N ALA A 133 25.41 7.79 22.36
CA ALA A 133 24.94 8.89 21.52
C ALA A 133 24.21 8.45 20.24
N LYS A 134 22.94 8.08 20.36
CA LYS A 134 22.05 7.67 19.28
C LYS A 134 20.77 8.51 19.33
N PRO A 135 20.07 8.67 18.18
CA PRO A 135 18.87 9.50 18.09
C PRO A 135 17.88 9.16 19.18
N ARG A 136 17.29 10.19 19.79
CA ARG A 136 16.30 10.06 20.86
C ARG A 136 15.12 9.23 20.36
N VAL A 137 14.90 8.06 20.95
CA VAL A 137 13.77 7.20 20.62
C VAL A 137 12.50 7.87 21.14
N PRO A 138 11.46 8.10 20.31
CA PRO A 138 10.22 8.70 20.76
C PRO A 138 9.54 7.80 21.80
N GLY A 139 9.01 8.37 22.88
CA GLY A 139 8.20 7.61 23.84
C GLY A 139 6.96 6.95 23.21
N SER A 140 6.53 7.46 22.06
CA SER A 140 5.48 6.90 21.21
C SER A 140 5.90 5.68 20.38
N LEU A 141 7.19 5.28 20.36
CA LEU A 141 7.68 4.19 19.52
C LEU A 141 6.88 2.87 19.70
N PRO A 142 6.52 2.42 20.91
CA PRO A 142 5.70 1.21 21.06
C PRO A 142 4.34 1.33 20.36
N LYS A 143 3.74 2.53 20.36
CA LYS A 143 2.46 2.78 19.69
C LYS A 143 2.63 2.79 18.17
N ILE A 144 3.73 3.38 17.68
CA ILE A 144 4.09 3.41 16.26
C ILE A 144 4.38 1.99 15.74
N ARG A 145 5.10 1.15 16.51
CA ARG A 145 5.31 -0.26 16.18
C ARG A 145 4.01 -1.08 16.17
N LYS A 146 3.01 -0.70 16.98
CA LYS A 146 1.69 -1.33 16.91
C LYS A 146 0.99 -0.97 15.60
N ILE A 147 1.06 0.29 15.15
CA ILE A 147 0.56 0.71 13.84
C ILE A 147 1.24 -0.08 12.71
N GLN A 148 2.58 -0.18 12.72
CA GLN A 148 3.34 -0.98 11.75
C GLN A 148 2.78 -2.41 11.64
N LYS A 149 2.64 -3.09 12.77
CA LYS A 149 2.10 -4.45 12.81
C LYS A 149 0.66 -4.55 12.30
N LEU A 150 -0.18 -3.55 12.57
CA LEU A 150 -1.57 -3.52 12.09
C LEU A 150 -1.63 -3.34 10.57
N MET A 151 -0.72 -2.56 9.99
CA MET A 151 -0.60 -2.43 8.54
C MET A 151 -0.06 -3.72 7.90
N GLU A 152 0.97 -4.34 8.51
CA GLU A 152 1.56 -5.60 8.03
C GLU A 152 0.56 -6.76 7.95
N GLN A 153 -0.49 -6.76 8.78
CA GLN A 153 -1.57 -7.75 8.73
C GLN A 153 -2.30 -7.80 7.39
N GLY A 154 -2.22 -6.75 6.57
CA GLY A 154 -2.78 -6.81 5.22
C GLY A 154 -2.11 -7.87 4.33
N GLY A 155 -0.89 -8.30 4.67
CA GLY A 155 -0.21 -9.38 3.96
C GLY A 155 -0.89 -10.73 4.15
N ASP A 156 -1.52 -10.96 5.31
CA ASP A 156 -2.30 -12.17 5.57
C ASP A 156 -3.59 -12.20 4.74
N ASP A 157 -4.23 -11.03 4.55
CA ASP A 157 -5.45 -10.88 3.75
C ASP A 157 -5.23 -11.27 2.28
N ILE A 158 -4.06 -10.93 1.73
CA ILE A 158 -3.68 -11.26 0.34
C ILE A 158 -2.99 -12.62 0.26
N GLY A 159 -2.29 -13.03 1.31
CA GLY A 159 -1.44 -14.22 1.36
C GLY A 159 0.00 -13.99 0.89
N ILE A 160 0.47 -12.75 0.91
CA ILE A 160 1.85 -12.36 0.58
C ILE A 160 2.32 -11.37 1.64
N PRO A 161 3.49 -11.55 2.28
CA PRO A 161 3.99 -10.61 3.26
C PRO A 161 4.09 -9.18 2.69
N THR A 162 3.54 -8.22 3.44
CA THR A 162 3.60 -6.77 3.11
C THR A 162 4.37 -6.05 4.21
N PRO A 163 5.71 -6.00 4.14
CA PRO A 163 6.51 -5.31 5.15
C PRO A 163 6.21 -3.81 5.14
N VAL A 164 6.17 -3.21 6.33
CA VAL A 164 5.84 -1.78 6.48
C VAL A 164 7.04 -1.06 7.06
N SER A 165 7.44 0.03 6.41
CA SER A 165 8.51 0.90 6.88
C SER A 165 7.94 2.04 7.71
N ILE A 166 8.73 2.59 8.63
CA ILE A 166 8.35 3.75 9.44
C ILE A 166 9.39 4.83 9.27
N GLU A 167 8.92 6.04 9.01
CA GLU A 167 9.70 7.26 9.10
C GLU A 167 9.13 8.16 10.19
N TYR A 168 9.99 8.63 11.09
CA TYR A 168 9.60 9.51 12.19
C TYR A 168 10.03 10.94 11.89
N HIS A 169 9.06 11.85 11.94
CA HIS A 169 9.23 13.27 11.66
C HIS A 169 8.98 14.10 12.93
N PRO A 170 10.03 14.56 13.63
CA PRO A 170 9.87 15.27 14.91
C PRO A 170 9.39 16.72 14.76
N LYS A 171 9.58 17.33 13.59
CA LYS A 171 9.33 18.77 13.36
C LYS A 171 8.59 19.04 12.06
N ASN A 172 9.09 18.48 10.96
CA ASN A 172 8.55 18.67 9.62
C ASN A 172 8.75 17.40 8.79
N TRP A 173 8.03 17.31 7.69
CA TRP A 173 8.02 16.12 6.85
C TRP A 173 9.23 15.99 5.93
N SER A 174 9.97 17.08 5.69
CA SER A 174 11.22 17.04 4.91
C SER A 174 12.41 16.47 5.68
N GLU A 175 12.30 16.34 7.00
CA GLU A 175 13.36 15.85 7.89
C GLU A 175 12.87 14.63 8.68
N GLY A 176 13.09 13.44 8.15
CA GLY A 176 12.69 12.19 8.80
C GLY A 176 13.86 11.30 9.22
N VAL A 177 13.56 10.39 10.16
CA VAL A 177 14.48 9.36 10.63
C VAL A 177 13.78 8.02 10.48
N SER A 178 14.40 7.08 9.75
CA SER A 178 13.90 5.70 9.66
C SER A 178 14.01 5.00 11.00
N VAL A 179 12.96 4.28 11.41
CA VAL A 179 12.86 3.65 12.74
C VAL A 179 12.69 2.14 12.69
#